data_AF-A0A257HG91-F1
#
_entry.id   AF-A0A257HG91-F1
#
_cell.length_a   1.000
_cell.length_b   1.000
_cell.length_c   1.000
_cell.angle_alpha   90.00
_cell.angle_beta   90.00
_cell.angle_gamma   90.00
#
_symmetry.space_group_name_H-M   'P 1'
#
loop_
_entity.id
_entity.type
_entity.pdbx_description
1 polymer ?
#
loop_
_entity_poly.entity_id
_entity_poly.type
_entity_poly.pdbx_seq_one_letter_code
_entity_poly.pdbx_strand_id
1 'polypeptide(L)'
;MGRVIFELSGFFFLPFIAYAAFLIWQHEHPRAAKKVLHRKALQIQVLIGLVFVVAALFVIGLADDKRIGGYAPAVVKDGKLVPGKVE
;
A
#
# COMPACT_ATOMS: atom_id res chain seq x y z
N MET A 1 4.41 15.90 -7.02
CA MET A 1 5.06 14.81 -7.79
C MET A 1 5.96 13.93 -6.92
N GLY A 2 7.00 14.47 -6.26
CA GLY A 2 7.92 13.65 -5.44
C GLY A 2 7.27 12.78 -4.36
N ARG A 3 6.26 13.30 -3.64
CA ARG A 3 5.49 12.53 -2.64
C ARG A 3 4.76 11.32 -3.25
N VAL A 4 4.05 11.53 -4.36
CA VAL A 4 3.29 10.48 -5.06
C VAL A 4 4.22 9.41 -5.63
N ILE A 5 5.36 9.82 -6.21
CA ILE A 5 6.38 8.88 -6.68
C ILE A 5 6.92 8.06 -5.50
N PHE A 6 7.20 8.68 -4.36
CA PHE A 6 7.68 8.00 -3.17
C PHE A 6 6.63 7.03 -2.58
N GLU A 7 5.36 7.43 -2.52
CA GLU A 7 4.25 6.57 -2.08
C GLU A 7 4.09 5.34 -2.99
N LEU A 8 4.02 5.54 -4.32
CA LEU A 8 3.93 4.42 -5.26
C LEU A 8 5.17 3.52 -5.21
N SER A 9 6.36 4.12 -5.14
CA SER A 9 7.62 3.37 -5.07
C SER A 9 7.73 2.56 -3.79
N GLY A 10 7.31 3.13 -2.65
CA GLY A 10 7.31 2.46 -1.35
C GLY A 10 6.47 1.18 -1.37
N PHE A 11 5.25 1.25 -1.91
CA PHE A 11 4.39 0.06 -2.06
C PHE A 11 4.94 -0.94 -3.07
N PHE A 12 5.57 -0.48 -4.14
CA PHE A 12 6.22 -1.36 -5.14
C PHE A 12 7.37 -2.18 -4.53
N PHE A 13 8.21 -1.57 -3.69
CA PHE A 13 9.37 -2.26 -3.09
C PHE A 13 9.02 -3.12 -1.88
N LEU A 14 7.85 -2.94 -1.29
CA LEU A 14 7.40 -3.65 -0.09
C LEU A 14 7.53 -5.19 -0.17
N PRO A 15 7.08 -5.90 -1.24
CA PRO A 15 7.28 -7.35 -1.34
C PRO A 15 8.75 -7.76 -1.43
N PHE A 16 9.60 -6.93 -2.07
CA PHE A 16 11.03 -7.21 -2.19
C PHE A 16 11.74 -7.05 -0.85
N ILE A 17 11.42 -5.98 -0.10
CA ILE A 17 11.93 -5.74 1.25
C ILE A 17 11.49 -6.85 2.20
N ALA A 18 10.22 -7.24 2.14
CA ALA A 18 9.68 -8.33 2.95
C ALA A 18 10.42 -9.66 2.68
N TYR A 19 10.68 -9.95 1.41
CA TYR A 19 11.39 -11.15 1.02
C TYR A 19 12.87 -11.10 1.42
N ALA A 20 13.55 -9.96 1.25
CA ALA A 20 14.92 -9.78 1.71
C ALA A 20 15.04 -9.96 3.23
N ALA A 21 14.12 -9.38 4.01
CA ALA A 21 14.06 -9.57 5.46
C ALA A 21 13.85 -11.05 5.83
N PHE A 22 13.00 -11.77 5.08
CA PHE A 22 12.82 -13.21 5.25
C PHE A 22 14.11 -14.00 5.00
N LEU A 23 14.88 -13.66 3.96
CA LEU A 23 16.17 -14.31 3.67
C LEU A 23 17.23 -14.03 4.75
N ILE A 24 17.29 -12.79 5.26
CA ILE A 24 18.20 -12.44 6.37
C ILE A 24 17.83 -13.25 7.62
N TRP A 25 16.55 -13.29 7.99
CA TRP A 25 16.07 -14.09 9.11
C TRP A 25 16.35 -15.58 8.95
N GLN A 26 16.21 -16.10 7.72
CA GLN A 26 16.54 -17.49 7.40
C GLN A 26 18.02 -17.80 7.61
N HIS A 27 18.91 -16.87 7.25
CA HIS A 27 20.35 -17.02 7.45
C HIS A 27 20.72 -17.03 8.94
N GLU A 28 20.10 -16.16 9.75
CA GLU A 28 20.36 -16.09 11.20
C GLU A 28 19.77 -17.28 11.98
N HIS A 29 18.66 -17.85 11.51
CA HIS A 29 17.94 -18.92 12.21
C HIS A 29 17.72 -20.20 11.37
N PRO A 30 18.80 -20.89 10.94
CA PRO A 30 18.73 -22.00 10.00
C PRO A 30 17.90 -23.21 10.50
N ARG A 31 17.89 -23.46 11.83
CA ARG A 31 17.09 -24.53 12.44
C ARG A 31 15.59 -24.23 12.43
N ALA A 32 15.21 -22.99 12.74
CA ALA A 32 13.82 -22.54 12.70
C ALA A 32 13.33 -22.48 11.25
N ALA A 33 14.15 -21.95 10.35
CA ALA A 33 13.87 -21.91 8.93
C ALA A 33 13.61 -23.31 8.36
N LYS A 34 14.42 -24.33 8.68
CA LYS A 34 14.16 -25.72 8.25
C LYS A 34 12.79 -26.24 8.66
N LYS A 35 12.31 -25.89 9.86
CA LYS A 35 11.00 -26.32 10.37
C LYS A 35 9.83 -25.61 9.65
N VAL A 36 10.02 -24.35 9.31
CA VAL A 36 9.01 -23.50 8.64
C VAL A 36 8.97 -23.78 7.12
N LEU A 37 10.13 -23.94 6.48
CA LEU A 37 10.25 -24.11 5.03
C LEU A 37 9.63 -25.42 4.53
N HIS A 38 9.62 -26.47 5.36
CA HIS A 38 9.25 -27.80 4.90
C HIS A 38 7.79 -27.94 4.43
N ARG A 39 6.89 -27.04 4.84
CA ARG A 39 5.46 -27.11 4.46
C ARG A 39 4.73 -25.76 4.33
N LYS A 40 5.22 -24.69 4.96
CA LYS A 40 4.43 -23.46 5.13
C LYS A 40 5.08 -22.18 4.60
N ALA A 41 6.27 -22.26 4.01
CA ALA A 41 7.01 -21.08 3.54
C ALA A 41 6.16 -20.17 2.64
N LEU A 42 5.57 -20.77 1.60
CA LEU A 42 4.74 -20.06 0.63
C LEU A 42 3.48 -19.46 1.28
N GLN A 43 2.82 -20.21 2.17
CA GLN A 43 1.63 -19.74 2.90
C GLN A 43 1.93 -18.54 3.79
N ILE A 44 3.08 -18.56 4.48
CA ILE A 44 3.51 -17.48 5.36
C ILE A 44 3.84 -16.23 4.55
N GLN A 45 4.54 -16.37 3.41
CA GLN A 45 4.83 -15.24 2.53
C GLN A 45 3.58 -14.64 1.89
N VAL A 46 2.60 -15.48 1.53
CA VAL A 46 1.29 -14.99 1.04
C VAL A 46 0.57 -14.22 2.13
N LEU A 47 0.57 -14.71 3.38
CA LEU A 47 -0.04 -13.98 4.52
C LEU A 47 0.66 -12.64 4.79
N ILE A 48 2.00 -12.61 4.73
CA ILE A 48 2.77 -11.37 4.88
C ILE A 48 2.39 -10.38 3.77
N GLY A 49 2.34 -10.84 2.51
CA GLY A 49 1.91 -10.02 1.38
C GLY A 49 0.49 -9.49 1.56
N LEU A 50 -0.44 -10.34 2.05
CA LEU A 50 -1.82 -9.95 2.31
C LEU A 50 -1.90 -8.85 3.39
N VAL A 51 -1.15 -9.00 4.49
CA VAL A 51 -1.07 -7.98 5.55
C VAL A 51 -0.57 -6.65 4.99
N PHE A 52 0.44 -6.68 4.10
CA PHE A 52 0.94 -5.47 3.46
C PHE A 52 -0.09 -4.81 2.55
N VAL A 53 -0.86 -5.58 1.76
CA VAL A 53 -1.95 -5.04 0.94
C VAL A 53 -3.02 -4.38 1.81
N VAL A 54 -3.43 -5.03 2.89
CA VAL A 54 -4.42 -4.46 3.82
C VAL A 54 -3.88 -3.17 4.44
N ALA A 55 -2.64 -3.17 4.91
CA ALA A 55 -2.00 -1.97 5.45
C ALA A 55 -1.93 -0.83 4.42
N ALA A 56 -1.60 -1.14 3.16
CA ALA A 56 -1.58 -0.16 2.07
C ALA A 56 -2.97 0.45 1.83
N LEU A 57 -4.03 -0.36 1.82
CA LEU A 57 -5.40 0.12 1.68
C LEU A 57 -5.81 1.04 2.83
N PHE A 58 -5.42 0.71 4.07
CA PHE A 58 -5.65 1.60 5.21
C PHE A 58 -4.90 2.93 5.07
N VAL A 59 -3.62 2.88 4.68
CA VAL A 59 -2.83 4.11 4.48
C VAL A 59 -3.46 4.98 3.39
N ILE A 60 -3.83 4.40 2.24
CA ILE A 60 -4.46 5.14 1.14
C ILE A 60 -5.81 5.71 1.58
N GLY A 61 -6.67 4.89 2.20
CA GLY A 61 -8.02 5.31 2.60
C GLY A 61 -8.03 6.36 3.72
N LEU A 62 -7.08 6.31 4.65
CA LEU A 62 -6.95 7.31 5.72
C LEU A 62 -6.19 8.57 5.27
N ALA A 63 -5.30 8.45 4.27
CA ALA A 63 -4.57 9.58 3.72
C ALA A 63 -5.36 10.38 2.66
N ASP A 64 -6.51 9.87 2.20
CA ASP A 64 -7.39 10.52 1.22
C ASP A 64 -8.19 11.70 1.81
N ASP A 65 -7.66 12.36 2.84
CA ASP A 65 -8.37 13.39 3.59
C ASP A 65 -8.47 14.72 2.81
N LYS A 66 -7.78 14.87 1.67
CA LYS A 66 -7.95 16.04 0.80
C LYS A 66 -7.67 15.71 -0.66
N ARG A 67 -8.73 15.76 -1.49
CA ARG A 67 -8.61 16.00 -2.94
C ARG A 67 -8.07 17.42 -3.19
N ILE A 68 -6.83 17.71 -2.79
CA ILE A 68 -6.11 18.90 -3.27
C ILE A 68 -5.72 18.55 -4.71
N GLY A 69 -6.43 19.10 -5.69
CA GLY A 69 -6.30 18.75 -7.11
C GLY A 69 -7.58 18.26 -7.78
N GLY A 70 -8.68 18.05 -7.04
CA GLY A 70 -9.90 17.44 -7.57
C GLY A 70 -10.79 18.45 -8.30
N TYR A 71 -11.31 18.10 -9.48
CA TYR A 71 -12.38 18.86 -10.11
C TYR A 71 -13.66 18.74 -9.26
N ALA A 72 -14.09 19.84 -8.66
CA ALA A 72 -15.42 19.97 -8.10
C ALA A 72 -16.41 20.16 -9.26
N PRO A 73 -17.35 19.22 -9.50
CA PRO A 73 -18.25 19.29 -10.64
C PRO A 73 -19.22 20.46 -10.53
N ALA A 74 -19.64 20.97 -11.67
CA ALA A 74 -20.67 21.99 -11.73
C ALA A 74 -21.98 21.45 -11.15
N VAL A 75 -22.63 22.26 -10.32
CA VAL A 75 -23.88 21.89 -9.64
C VAL A 75 -24.91 23.01 -9.78
N VAL A 76 -26.16 22.64 -10.01
CA VAL A 76 -27.27 23.61 -10.02
C VAL A 76 -27.76 23.76 -8.59
N LYS A 77 -27.69 24.98 -8.04
CA LYS A 77 -28.26 25.34 -6.74
C LYS A 77 -29.26 26.47 -6.94
N ASP A 78 -30.49 26.26 -6.46
CA ASP A 78 -31.57 27.26 -6.53
C ASP A 78 -31.80 27.81 -7.95
N GLY A 79 -31.75 26.94 -8.95
CA GLY A 79 -31.93 27.29 -10.36
C GLY A 79 -30.75 28.03 -11.00
N LYS A 80 -29.64 28.26 -10.28
CA LYS A 80 -28.41 28.85 -10.81
C LYS A 80 -27.33 27.79 -10.98
N LEU A 81 -26.66 27.82 -12.14
CA LEU A 81 -25.50 26.97 -12.41
C LEU A 81 -24.29 27.51 -11.63
N VAL A 82 -23.80 26.73 -10.67
CA VAL A 82 -22.52 26.97 -10.02
C VAL A 82 -21.45 26.24 -10.84
N PRO A 83 -20.53 26.94 -11.52
CA PRO A 83 -19.51 26.31 -12.34
C PRO A 83 -18.55 25.48 -11.49
N GLY A 84 -18.07 24.39 -12.07
CA GLY A 84 -17.07 23.56 -11.43
C GLY A 84 -15.74 24.29 -11.29
N LYS A 85 -14.96 23.93 -10.27
CA LYS A 85 -13.63 24.49 -10.02
C LYS A 85 -12.63 23.37 -9.80
N VAL A 86 -11.39 23.61 -10.22
CA VAL A 86 -10.25 22.76 -9.85
C VAL A 86 -9.61 23.41 -8.63
N GLU A 87 -9.52 22.66 -7.53
CA GLU A 87 -8.81 23.07 -6.30
C GLU A 87 -7.39 22.53 -6.25
#